data_AF-A0A0S2IBT0-F1
#
_entry.id   AF-A0A0S2IBT0-F1
#
_cell.length_a   1.000
_cell.length_b   1.000
_cell.length_c   1.000
_cell.angle_alpha   90.00
_cell.angle_beta   90.00
_cell.angle_gamma   90.00
#
_symmetry.space_group_name_H-M   'P 1'
#
loop_
_entity.id
_entity.type
_entity.pdbx_description
1 polymer ?
#
loop_
_entity_poly.entity_id
_entity_poly.type
_entity_poly.pdbx_seq_one_letter_code
_entity_poly.pdbx_strand_id
1 'polypeptide(L)'
;MMSLSENQSSNSTNIGEESWNEYLAGLIDGDGSLLISKKGYASLEITMDIHDEYALNKVKQKLGGSVKRRSGAGAFRYRLHHKLGILNLLGRISGNIRNSQRIAQLQKMCILYKIPYKDPVKLTLHSSWFAGFFDADGTITYSMKKGWPQLTKL
;
A
#
# COMPACT_ATOMS: atom_id res chain seq x y z
N MET A 1 28.50 -17.03 -40.67
CA MET A 1 28.66 -15.60 -40.30
C MET A 1 27.43 -15.23 -39.50
N MET A 2 27.63 -14.83 -38.24
CA MET A 2 26.57 -14.46 -37.30
C MET A 2 25.76 -13.26 -37.80
N SER A 3 24.46 -13.27 -37.56
CA SER A 3 23.79 -12.10 -37.00
C SER A 3 22.65 -12.59 -36.10
N LEU A 4 22.88 -12.51 -34.80
CA LEU A 4 21.86 -12.61 -33.77
C LEU A 4 20.94 -11.39 -33.92
N SER A 5 19.66 -11.62 -34.21
CA SER A 5 18.65 -10.58 -34.02
C SER A 5 18.40 -10.43 -32.53
N GLU A 6 18.73 -9.26 -32.00
CA GLU A 6 18.46 -8.87 -30.63
C GLU A 6 16.95 -8.93 -30.35
N ASN A 7 16.53 -9.87 -29.50
CA ASN A 7 15.20 -9.84 -28.91
C ASN A 7 15.17 -8.72 -27.86
N GLN A 8 14.70 -7.54 -28.27
CA GLN A 8 14.26 -6.53 -27.32
C GLN A 8 12.99 -7.03 -26.62
N SER A 9 13.17 -7.56 -25.41
CA SER A 9 12.10 -7.74 -24.44
C SER A 9 11.56 -6.36 -24.06
N SER A 10 10.50 -5.93 -24.72
CA SER A 10 9.76 -4.73 -24.36
C SER A 10 9.01 -4.96 -23.04
N ASN A 11 9.67 -4.73 -21.91
CA ASN A 11 8.98 -4.55 -20.62
C ASN A 11 8.21 -3.23 -20.67
N SER A 12 7.04 -3.23 -21.31
CA SER A 12 6.06 -2.16 -21.12
C SER A 12 5.43 -2.37 -19.74
N THR A 13 6.13 -1.97 -18.68
CA THR A 13 5.48 -1.84 -17.39
C THR A 13 4.35 -0.84 -17.55
N ASN A 14 3.13 -1.30 -17.26
CA ASN A 14 1.95 -0.47 -17.39
C ASN A 14 2.04 0.58 -16.28
N ILE A 15 2.39 1.82 -16.63
CA ILE A 15 2.69 2.92 -15.70
C ILE A 15 1.60 3.03 -14.62
N GLY A 16 0.33 2.80 -14.98
CA GLY A 16 -0.79 2.79 -14.03
C GLY A 16 -0.74 1.69 -12.96
N GLU A 17 -0.17 0.51 -13.26
CA GLU A 17 0.00 -0.55 -12.27
C GLU A 17 1.14 -0.23 -11.30
N GLU A 18 2.24 0.35 -11.77
CA GLU A 18 3.35 0.77 -10.90
C GLU A 18 2.91 1.86 -9.94
N SER A 19 2.28 2.92 -10.45
CA SER A 19 1.72 4.00 -9.64
C SER A 19 0.72 3.47 -8.61
N TRP A 20 -0.14 2.51 -8.99
CA TRP A 20 -1.08 1.91 -8.05
C TRP A 20 -0.38 1.08 -6.95
N ASN A 21 0.69 0.35 -7.30
CA ASN A 21 1.47 -0.43 -6.34
C ASN A 21 2.21 0.48 -5.35
N GLU A 22 2.78 1.59 -5.82
CA GLU A 22 3.39 2.61 -4.96
C GLU A 22 2.35 3.25 -4.04
N TYR A 23 1.17 3.65 -4.58
CA TYR A 23 0.05 4.17 -3.79
C TYR A 23 -0.36 3.19 -2.69
N LEU A 24 -0.57 1.92 -3.03
CA LEU A 24 -0.93 0.89 -2.05
C LEU A 24 0.12 0.76 -0.94
N ALA A 25 1.41 0.82 -1.29
CA ALA A 25 2.48 0.75 -0.31
C ALA A 25 2.48 1.95 0.64
N GLY A 26 2.23 3.17 0.12
CA GLY A 26 2.06 4.38 0.94
C GLY A 26 0.90 4.26 1.91
N LEU A 27 -0.25 3.77 1.45
CA LEU A 27 -1.44 3.55 2.27
C LEU A 27 -1.18 2.53 3.41
N ILE A 28 -0.42 1.47 3.10
CA ILE A 28 -0.03 0.46 4.10
C ILE A 28 1.00 1.00 5.10
N ASP A 29 1.89 1.89 4.67
CA ASP A 29 2.90 2.52 5.52
C ASP A 29 2.29 3.45 6.58
N GLY A 30 1.16 4.09 6.26
CA GLY A 30 0.37 4.88 7.21
C GLY A 30 -0.54 4.00 8.07
N ASP A 31 -1.55 3.36 7.45
CA ASP A 31 -2.68 2.73 8.17
C ASP A 31 -2.73 1.20 8.11
N GLY A 32 -1.75 0.59 7.43
CA GLY A 32 -1.70 -0.85 7.24
C GLY A 32 -1.11 -1.60 8.42
N SER A 33 -1.28 -2.93 8.41
CA SER A 33 -0.53 -3.87 9.25
C SER A 33 -0.45 -5.25 8.60
N LEU A 34 0.76 -5.76 8.46
CA LEU A 34 1.04 -7.10 7.96
C LEU A 34 1.22 -8.05 9.16
N LEU A 35 0.35 -9.05 9.27
CA LEU A 35 0.21 -9.88 10.46
C LEU A 35 0.40 -11.36 10.13
N ILE A 36 1.21 -12.07 10.92
CA ILE A 36 1.27 -13.53 10.89
C ILE A 36 0.67 -14.04 12.20
N SER A 37 -0.41 -14.81 12.10
CA SER A 37 -1.02 -15.45 13.27
C SER A 37 -0.08 -16.49 13.87
N LYS A 38 -0.32 -16.89 15.14
CA LYS A 38 0.42 -17.98 15.80
C LYS A 38 0.38 -19.31 15.02
N LYS A 39 -0.64 -19.50 14.18
CA LYS A 39 -0.82 -20.70 13.32
C LYS A 39 -0.13 -20.56 11.95
N GLY A 40 0.57 -19.46 11.67
CA GLY A 40 1.27 -19.24 10.41
C GLY A 40 0.42 -18.64 9.28
N TYR A 41 -0.83 -18.24 9.55
CA TYR A 41 -1.65 -17.54 8.55
C TYR A 41 -1.27 -16.06 8.45
N ALA A 42 -0.93 -15.62 7.25
CA ALA A 42 -0.67 -14.22 6.93
C ALA A 42 -1.96 -13.45 6.66
N SER A 43 -2.00 -12.18 7.06
CA SER A 43 -3.03 -11.24 6.67
C SER A 43 -2.50 -9.82 6.51
N LEU A 44 -3.21 -9.03 5.70
CA LEU A 44 -3.11 -7.57 5.70
C LEU A 44 -4.40 -7.01 6.31
N GLU A 45 -4.25 -6.04 7.20
CA GLU A 45 -5.34 -5.17 7.64
C GLU A 45 -5.02 -3.72 7.29
N ILE A 46 -6.00 -2.95 6.82
CA ILE A 46 -5.94 -1.48 6.71
C ILE A 46 -7.18 -0.95 7.40
N THR A 47 -7.04 0.00 8.32
CA THR A 47 -8.18 0.63 9.01
C THR A 47 -8.14 2.12 8.74
N MET A 48 -9.20 2.66 8.14
CA MET A 48 -9.33 4.08 7.82
C MET A 48 -10.64 4.64 8.40
N ASP A 49 -10.78 5.96 8.42
CA ASP A 49 -11.98 6.65 8.88
C ASP A 49 -13.25 6.18 8.15
N ILE A 50 -14.42 6.41 8.75
CA ILE A 50 -15.71 6.04 8.17
C ILE A 50 -15.92 6.68 6.79
N HIS A 51 -15.33 7.86 6.54
CA HIS A 51 -15.45 8.58 5.28
C HIS A 51 -14.58 8.00 4.15
N ASP A 52 -13.61 7.14 4.48
CA ASP A 52 -12.61 6.61 3.53
C ASP A 52 -12.92 5.18 3.05
N GLU A 53 -14.17 4.72 3.20
CA GLU A 53 -14.59 3.39 2.75
C GLU A 53 -14.27 3.14 1.26
N TYR A 54 -14.33 4.20 0.45
CA TYR A 54 -14.06 4.12 -0.99
C TYR A 54 -12.64 3.64 -1.29
N ALA A 55 -11.62 4.17 -0.59
CA ALA A 55 -10.23 3.76 -0.76
C ALA A 55 -10.06 2.27 -0.45
N LEU A 56 -10.64 1.81 0.65
CA LEU A 56 -10.62 0.39 1.04
C LEU A 56 -11.32 -0.50 0.00
N ASN A 57 -12.42 -0.04 -0.59
CA ASN A 57 -13.12 -0.77 -1.65
C ASN A 57 -12.30 -0.86 -2.94
N LYS A 58 -11.46 0.15 -3.26
CA LYS A 58 -10.49 0.06 -4.38
C LYS A 58 -9.42 -0.99 -4.14
N VAL A 59 -8.89 -1.08 -2.93
CA VAL A 59 -7.95 -2.16 -2.56
C VAL A 59 -8.64 -3.53 -2.69
N LYS A 60 -9.88 -3.66 -2.18
CA LYS A 60 -10.68 -4.88 -2.30
C LYS A 60 -10.94 -5.30 -3.74
N GLN A 61 -11.25 -4.37 -4.64
CA GLN A 61 -11.49 -4.69 -6.05
C GLN A 61 -10.29 -5.35 -6.72
N LYS A 62 -9.06 -4.99 -6.31
CA LYS A 62 -7.83 -5.49 -6.94
C LYS A 62 -7.22 -6.71 -6.25
N LEU A 63 -7.36 -6.83 -4.93
CA LEU A 63 -6.77 -7.91 -4.13
C LEU A 63 -7.79 -8.92 -3.58
N GLY A 64 -9.08 -8.66 -3.71
CA GLY A 64 -10.13 -9.40 -3.00
C GLY A 64 -10.17 -9.06 -1.51
N GLY A 65 -10.67 -9.98 -0.67
CA GLY A 65 -10.81 -9.77 0.77
C GLY A 65 -12.14 -9.13 1.16
N SER A 66 -12.19 -8.48 2.32
CA SER A 66 -13.43 -7.90 2.87
C SER A 66 -13.22 -6.52 3.49
N VAL A 67 -14.17 -5.62 3.27
CA VAL A 67 -14.29 -4.34 3.98
C VAL A 67 -15.47 -4.47 4.95
N LYS A 68 -15.25 -4.16 6.23
CA LYS A 68 -16.30 -4.21 7.27
C LYS A 68 -16.15 -3.03 8.22
N ARG A 69 -17.28 -2.50 8.69
CA ARG A 69 -17.29 -1.44 9.71
C ARG A 69 -16.72 -1.96 11.03
N ARG A 70 -15.97 -1.11 11.74
CA ARG A 70 -15.51 -1.33 13.11
C ARG A 70 -16.53 -0.71 14.06
N SER A 71 -17.28 -1.55 14.78
CA SER A 71 -18.24 -1.09 15.77
C SER A 71 -17.57 -0.19 16.82
N GLY A 72 -18.17 0.98 17.07
CA GLY A 72 -17.69 1.94 18.09
C GLY A 72 -16.44 2.73 17.75
N ALA A 73 -15.77 2.47 16.61
CA ALA A 73 -14.52 3.14 16.24
C ALA A 73 -14.65 4.21 15.16
N GLY A 74 -15.85 4.41 14.59
CA GLY A 74 -16.05 5.37 13.50
C GLY A 74 -15.16 5.08 12.28
N ALA A 75 -14.91 3.80 11.98
CA ALA A 75 -13.90 3.39 10.99
C ALA A 75 -14.34 2.18 10.17
N PHE A 76 -13.76 2.01 9.00
CA PHE A 76 -13.82 0.76 8.23
C PHE A 76 -12.49 0.01 8.29
N ARG A 77 -12.57 -1.31 8.22
CA ARG A 77 -11.38 -2.17 8.14
C ARG A 77 -11.46 -3.05 6.90
N TYR A 78 -10.43 -2.94 6.07
CA TYR A 78 -10.09 -3.93 5.06
C TYR A 78 -9.30 -5.10 5.66
N ARG A 79 -9.62 -6.32 5.25
CA ARG A 79 -8.89 -7.55 5.62
C ARG A 79 -8.65 -8.45 4.41
N LEU A 80 -7.39 -8.85 4.23
CA LEU A 80 -6.95 -9.86 3.27
C LEU A 80 -6.28 -11.01 4.02
N HIS A 81 -6.69 -12.25 3.78
CA HIS A 81 -6.14 -13.42 4.50
C HIS A 81 -6.05 -14.70 3.67
N HIS A 82 -6.62 -14.73 2.46
CA HIS A 82 -6.53 -15.89 1.59
C HIS A 82 -5.17 -15.88 0.85
N LYS A 83 -4.56 -17.05 0.71
CA LYS A 83 -3.16 -17.21 0.26
C LYS A 83 -2.88 -16.54 -1.09
N LEU A 84 -3.77 -16.71 -2.07
CA LEU A 84 -3.58 -16.14 -3.42
C LEU A 84 -3.47 -14.61 -3.38
N GLY A 85 -4.38 -13.95 -2.66
CA GLY A 85 -4.35 -12.50 -2.51
C GLY A 85 -3.12 -12.01 -1.75
N ILE A 86 -2.65 -12.74 -0.74
CA ILE A 86 -1.40 -12.41 -0.03
C ILE A 86 -0.19 -12.49 -0.96
N LEU A 87 -0.06 -13.55 -1.77
CA LEU A 87 1.04 -13.66 -2.73
C LEU A 87 1.01 -12.52 -3.77
N ASN A 88 -0.19 -12.17 -4.24
CA ASN A 88 -0.41 -11.03 -5.14
C ASN A 88 0.01 -9.71 -4.47
N LEU A 89 -0.44 -9.46 -3.23
CA LEU A 89 -0.03 -8.31 -2.42
C LEU A 89 1.50 -8.21 -2.29
N LEU A 90 2.17 -9.31 -1.91
CA LEU A 90 3.63 -9.31 -1.71
C LEU A 90 4.37 -8.95 -2.99
N GLY A 91 3.93 -9.45 -4.15
CA GLY A 91 4.52 -9.08 -5.44
C GLY A 91 4.37 -7.59 -5.77
N ARG A 92 3.26 -6.96 -5.36
CA ARG A 92 2.95 -5.56 -5.63
C ARG A 92 3.69 -4.57 -4.74
N ILE A 93 3.79 -4.87 -3.44
CA ILE A 93 4.38 -3.93 -2.47
C ILE A 93 5.89 -4.14 -2.26
N SER A 94 6.46 -5.21 -2.82
CA SER A 94 7.90 -5.50 -2.74
C SER A 94 8.71 -4.35 -3.33
N GLY A 95 9.65 -3.81 -2.55
CA GLY A 95 10.45 -2.65 -2.93
C GLY A 95 9.75 -1.29 -2.77
N ASN A 96 8.51 -1.23 -2.28
CA ASN A 96 7.77 0.03 -2.13
C ASN A 96 7.44 0.41 -0.66
N ILE A 97 7.51 -0.53 0.28
CA ILE A 97 7.24 -0.32 1.72
C ILE A 97 8.43 0.36 2.41
N ARG A 98 8.17 1.37 3.25
CA ARG A 98 9.21 2.24 3.84
C ARG A 98 9.14 2.36 5.35
N ASN A 99 7.95 2.21 5.93
CA ASN A 99 7.80 2.31 7.37
C ASN A 99 8.59 1.19 8.04
N SER A 100 9.46 1.51 8.99
CA SER A 100 10.38 0.55 9.61
C SER A 100 9.65 -0.64 10.25
N GLN A 101 8.47 -0.41 10.84
CA GLN A 101 7.64 -1.47 11.39
C GLN A 101 7.05 -2.35 10.27
N ARG A 102 6.59 -1.74 9.17
CA ARG A 102 6.03 -2.48 8.02
C ARG A 102 7.09 -3.26 7.26
N ILE A 103 8.31 -2.73 7.13
CA ILE A 103 9.47 -3.45 6.59
C ILE A 103 9.72 -4.72 7.39
N ALA A 104 9.80 -4.61 8.73
CA ALA A 104 10.03 -5.77 9.58
C ALA A 104 8.91 -6.83 9.46
N GLN A 105 7.66 -6.40 9.29
CA GLN A 105 6.54 -7.31 9.04
C GLN A 105 6.61 -7.95 7.64
N LEU A 106 6.95 -7.18 6.61
CA LEU A 106 7.10 -7.66 5.24
C LEU A 106 8.22 -8.70 5.13
N GLN A 107 9.37 -8.47 5.78
CA GLN A 107 10.48 -9.43 5.82
C GLN A 107 10.04 -10.77 6.41
N LYS A 108 9.22 -10.77 7.48
CA LYS A 108 8.66 -12.00 8.04
C LYS A 108 7.74 -12.72 7.04
N MET A 109 6.95 -11.99 6.26
CA MET A 109 6.11 -12.56 5.20
C MET A 109 6.95 -13.16 4.07
N CYS A 110 7.99 -12.47 3.65
CA CYS A 110 8.95 -12.95 2.65
C CYS A 110 9.57 -14.29 3.09
N ILE A 111 10.00 -14.41 4.35
CA ILE A 111 10.52 -15.67 4.93
C ILE A 111 9.44 -16.77 4.90
N LEU A 112 8.23 -16.48 5.37
CA LEU A 112 7.12 -17.44 5.41
C LEU A 112 6.80 -18.04 4.04
N TYR A 113 6.83 -17.21 2.99
CA TYR A 113 6.48 -17.62 1.63
C TYR A 113 7.70 -17.95 0.75
N LYS A 114 8.92 -17.92 1.31
CA LYS A 114 10.19 -18.15 0.57
C LYS A 114 10.35 -17.21 -0.64
N ILE A 115 9.95 -15.95 -0.48
CA ILE A 115 10.08 -14.89 -1.48
C ILE A 115 11.28 -14.01 -1.10
N PRO A 116 12.20 -13.69 -2.02
CA PRO A 116 13.27 -12.74 -1.73
C PRO A 116 12.73 -11.37 -1.31
N TYR A 117 13.23 -10.85 -0.19
CA TYR A 117 12.97 -9.48 0.19
C TYR A 117 13.69 -8.53 -0.78
N LYS A 118 13.06 -7.39 -1.07
CA LYS A 118 13.64 -6.30 -1.87
C LYS A 118 13.64 -5.03 -1.04
N ASP A 119 14.81 -4.41 -0.96
CA ASP A 119 14.93 -3.10 -0.31
C ASP A 119 14.09 -2.04 -1.03
N PRO A 120 13.63 -1.00 -0.31
CA PRO A 120 12.78 0.02 -0.89
C PRO A 120 13.54 0.81 -1.95
N VAL A 121 12.95 0.98 -3.14
CA VAL A 121 13.51 1.84 -4.18
C VAL A 121 13.52 3.30 -3.71
N LYS A 122 14.39 4.14 -4.25
CA LYS A 122 14.43 5.58 -3.89
C LYS A 122 13.16 6.28 -4.39
N LEU A 123 12.51 7.09 -3.55
CA LEU A 123 11.38 7.92 -3.99
C LEU A 123 11.85 8.99 -4.97
N THR A 124 10.97 9.30 -5.92
CA THR A 124 11.05 10.49 -6.75
C THR A 124 9.83 11.37 -6.48
N LEU A 125 9.83 12.62 -6.98
CA LEU A 125 8.67 13.50 -6.89
C LEU A 125 7.43 12.96 -7.62
N HIS A 126 7.60 11.95 -8.48
CA HIS A 126 6.53 11.30 -9.22
C HIS A 126 6.03 10.00 -8.57
N SER A 127 6.64 9.59 -7.46
CA SER A 127 6.25 8.37 -6.77
C SER A 127 4.86 8.53 -6.14
N SER A 128 3.92 7.68 -6.55
CA SER A 128 2.54 7.68 -6.05
C SER A 128 2.42 7.20 -4.60
N TRP A 129 3.53 6.71 -4.02
CA TRP A 129 3.65 6.43 -2.60
C TRP A 129 3.23 7.61 -1.73
N PHE A 130 3.59 8.84 -2.11
CA PHE A 130 3.20 10.04 -1.36
C PHE A 130 1.69 10.22 -1.30
N ALA A 131 0.97 9.93 -2.39
CA ALA A 131 -0.49 10.03 -2.41
C ALA A 131 -1.12 9.00 -1.47
N GLY A 132 -0.63 7.76 -1.47
CA GLY A 132 -1.14 6.72 -0.58
C GLY A 132 -0.86 7.00 0.90
N PHE A 133 0.34 7.49 1.20
CA PHE A 133 0.70 7.88 2.57
C PHE A 133 -0.11 9.10 3.04
N PHE A 134 -0.37 10.04 2.14
CA PHE A 134 -1.22 11.20 2.42
C PHE A 134 -2.69 10.80 2.65
N ASP A 135 -3.24 9.84 1.91
CA ASP A 135 -4.59 9.33 2.16
C ASP A 135 -4.72 8.65 3.54
N ALA A 136 -3.61 8.14 4.11
CA ALA A 136 -3.61 7.53 5.44
C ALA A 136 -3.41 8.55 6.58
N ASP A 137 -2.44 9.45 6.45
CA ASP A 137 -1.97 10.30 7.58
C ASP A 137 -1.77 11.77 7.17
N GLY A 138 -2.17 12.14 5.96
CA GLY A 138 -2.12 13.51 5.45
C GLY A 138 -3.21 14.38 6.06
N THR A 139 -2.92 15.65 6.28
CA THR A 139 -3.93 16.62 6.74
C THR A 139 -3.75 17.95 6.02
N ILE A 140 -4.85 18.48 5.49
CA ILE A 140 -4.96 19.87 5.04
C ILE A 140 -5.87 20.60 6.01
N THR A 141 -5.36 21.67 6.62
CA THR A 141 -6.17 22.53 7.49
C THR A 141 -6.26 23.93 6.92
N TYR A 142 -7.17 24.73 7.46
CA TYR A 142 -7.17 26.16 7.25
C TYR A 142 -7.39 26.87 8.59
N SER A 143 -6.94 28.12 8.68
CA SER A 143 -7.17 29.00 9.81
C SER A 143 -7.72 30.35 9.33
N MET A 144 -8.43 31.05 10.20
CA MET A 144 -8.99 32.37 9.88
C MET A 144 -8.02 33.47 10.32
N LYS A 145 -7.53 34.27 9.37
CA LYS A 145 -6.68 35.44 9.66
C LYS A 145 -7.35 36.71 9.15
N LYS A 146 -7.69 37.62 10.07
CA LYS A 146 -8.41 38.88 9.77
C LYS A 146 -9.71 38.65 8.96
N GLY A 147 -10.43 37.58 9.26
CA GLY A 147 -11.67 37.21 8.55
C GLY A 147 -11.47 36.44 7.24
N TRP A 148 -10.23 36.14 6.84
CA TRP A 148 -9.94 35.42 5.60
C TRP A 148 -9.42 34.01 5.89
N PRO A 149 -9.94 32.96 5.21
CA PRO A 149 -9.39 31.61 5.34
C PRO A 149 -7.99 31.57 4.71
N GLN A 150 -7.05 30.96 5.43
CA GLN A 150 -5.68 30.70 4.99
C GLN A 150 -5.38 29.22 5.17
N LEU A 151 -4.98 28.56 4.09
CA LEU A 151 -4.52 27.18 4.16
C LEU A 151 -3.29 27.09 5.05
N THR A 152 -3.29 26.10 5.93
CA THR A 152 -2.20 25.80 6.85
C THR A 152 -1.87 24.31 6.75
N LYS A 153 -0.59 23.99 6.94
CA LYS A 153 -0.14 22.60 7.14
C LYS A 153 0.14 22.40 8.63
N LEU A 154 -0.20 21.22 9.15
CA LEU A 154 0.27 20.76 10.46
C LEU A 154 1.74 20.36 10.38
#